data_AF-A0A656GJV7-F1
#
_entry.id   AF-A0A656GJV7-F1
#
_cell.length_a   1.000
_cell.length_b   1.000
_cell.length_c   1.000
_cell.angle_alpha   90.00
_cell.angle_beta   90.00
_cell.angle_gamma   90.00
#
_symmetry.space_group_name_H-M   'P 1'
#
loop_
_entity.id
_entity.type
_entity.pdbx_description
1 polymer ?
#
loop_
_entity_poly.entity_id
_entity_poly.type
_entity_poly.pdbx_seq_one_letter_code
_entity_poly.pdbx_strand_id
1 'polypeptide(L)'
;MSTNPRIADHPIDPQFTERWSPRAFSGESIDQETLLSFFEAARWAPSAYNTQPWRFLYARRDTPNWERYLGLLNEFNRNWAQHAAAL
;
A
#
# COMPACT_ATOMS: atom_id res chain seq x y z
N MET A 1 -18.85 -2.15 11.44
CA MET A 1 -18.16 -3.17 10.63
C MET A 1 -18.78 -3.13 9.25
N SER A 2 -18.02 -2.74 8.21
CA SER A 2 -18.53 -2.75 6.84
C SER A 2 -18.61 -4.20 6.38
N THR A 3 -19.81 -4.68 6.07
CA THR A 3 -20.03 -6.02 5.51
C THR A 3 -19.59 -5.98 4.05
N ASN A 4 -18.56 -6.75 3.69
CA ASN A 4 -18.09 -6.86 2.32
C ASN A 4 -19.17 -7.53 1.45
N PRO A 5 -19.76 -6.85 0.45
CA PRO A 5 -20.88 -7.39 -0.32
C PRO A 5 -20.44 -8.37 -1.43
N ARG A 6 -19.13 -8.60 -1.59
CA ARG A 6 -18.59 -9.42 -2.68
C ARG A 6 -18.76 -10.91 -2.40
N ILE A 7 -19.31 -11.64 -3.37
CA ILE A 7 -19.49 -13.09 -3.35
C ILE A 7 -18.66 -13.68 -4.48
N ALA A 8 -17.84 -14.69 -4.18
CA ALA A 8 -17.08 -15.42 -5.19
C ALA A 8 -17.87 -16.64 -5.67
N ASP A 9 -17.77 -16.97 -6.96
CA ASP A 9 -18.45 -18.12 -7.57
C ASP A 9 -17.84 -19.48 -7.18
N HIS A 10 -16.64 -19.46 -6.58
CA HIS A 10 -15.84 -20.63 -6.20
C HIS A 10 -15.17 -20.42 -4.83
N PRO A 11 -14.80 -21.51 -4.11
CA PRO A 11 -14.14 -21.40 -2.82
C PRO A 11 -12.71 -20.87 -2.99
N ILE A 12 -12.51 -19.60 -2.64
CA ILE A 12 -11.22 -18.92 -2.61
C ILE A 12 -10.97 -18.37 -1.21
N ASP A 13 -9.71 -18.05 -0.91
CA ASP A 13 -9.36 -17.41 0.36
C ASP A 13 -10.11 -16.06 0.53
N PRO A 14 -10.70 -15.76 1.71
CA PRO A 14 -11.36 -14.49 1.96
C PRO A 14 -10.49 -13.26 1.69
N GLN A 15 -9.16 -13.36 1.81
CA GLN A 15 -8.24 -12.26 1.50
C GLN A 15 -8.50 -11.67 0.10
N PHE A 16 -8.90 -12.48 -0.88
CA PHE A 16 -9.17 -12.02 -2.24
C PHE A 16 -10.44 -11.17 -2.37
N THR A 17 -11.47 -11.45 -1.57
CA THR A 17 -12.70 -10.63 -1.56
C THR A 17 -12.57 -9.45 -0.61
N GLU A 18 -11.94 -9.63 0.54
CA GLU A 18 -11.77 -8.64 1.61
C GLU A 18 -10.82 -7.49 1.23
N ARG A 19 -9.75 -7.78 0.48
CA ARG A 19 -8.83 -6.74 0.04
C ARG A 19 -9.50 -5.78 -0.94
N TRP A 20 -9.38 -4.49 -0.67
CA TRP A 20 -9.82 -3.42 -1.57
C TRP A 20 -8.90 -2.20 -1.43
N SER A 21 -9.13 -1.17 -2.25
CA SER A 21 -8.32 0.05 -2.29
C SER A 21 -9.12 1.25 -1.75
N PRO A 22 -9.22 1.42 -0.42
CA PRO A 22 -9.84 2.60 0.17
C PRO A 22 -9.06 3.87 -0.17
N ARG A 23 -9.72 5.02 -0.04
CA ARG A 23 -9.11 6.35 -0.14
C ARG A 23 -9.30 7.21 1.12
N ALA A 24 -9.99 6.70 2.13
CA ALA A 24 -10.15 7.37 3.42
C ALA A 24 -9.14 6.78 4.42
N PHE A 25 -8.11 7.56 4.76
CA PHE A 25 -7.06 7.21 5.73
C PHE A 25 -7.12 8.14 6.93
N SER A 26 -6.67 7.68 8.10
CA SER A 26 -6.73 8.45 9.36
C SER A 26 -5.70 9.58 9.46
N GLY A 27 -4.65 9.57 8.62
CA GLY A 27 -3.52 10.48 8.77
C GLY A 27 -2.51 10.05 9.84
N GLU A 28 -2.68 8.89 10.46
CA GLU A 28 -1.72 8.36 11.43
C GLU A 28 -0.46 7.84 10.73
N SER A 29 0.67 7.90 11.45
CA SER A 29 1.92 7.32 10.98
C SER A 29 1.92 5.80 11.14
N ILE A 30 2.69 5.12 10.29
CA ILE A 30 2.95 3.69 10.41
C ILE A 30 4.34 3.48 10.99
N ASP A 31 4.48 2.47 11.85
CA ASP A 31 5.78 2.03 12.35
C ASP A 31 6.68 1.56 11.19
N GLN A 32 7.99 1.76 11.34
CA GLN A 32 8.96 1.40 10.31
C GLN A 32 9.04 -0.10 10.08
N GLU A 33 9.09 -0.89 11.15
CA GLU A 33 9.23 -2.34 11.05
C GLU A 33 7.97 -2.93 10.40
N THR A 34 6.81 -2.41 10.76
CA THR A 34 5.54 -2.77 10.11
C THR A 34 5.60 -2.52 8.60
N LEU A 35 6.02 -1.32 8.17
CA LEU A 35 6.13 -1.01 6.74
C LEU A 35 7.17 -1.90 6.02
N LEU A 36 8.32 -2.15 6.65
CA LEU A 36 9.36 -3.01 6.09
C LEU A 36 8.88 -4.47 5.96
N SER A 37 8.02 -4.96 6.85
CA SER A 37 7.42 -6.29 6.73
C SER A 37 6.59 -6.45 5.44
N PHE A 38 5.97 -5.37 4.96
CA PHE A 38 5.21 -5.38 3.70
C PHE A 38 6.15 -5.54 2.50
N PHE A 39 7.30 -4.86 2.50
CA PHE A 39 8.31 -5.01 1.45
C PHE A 39 9.00 -6.37 1.52
N GLU A 40 9.20 -6.93 2.71
CA GLU A 40 9.69 -8.30 2.88
C GLU A 40 8.71 -9.28 2.22
N ALA A 41 7.41 -9.20 2.51
CA ALA A 41 6.41 -10.03 1.84
C ALA A 41 6.41 -9.83 0.31
N ALA A 42 6.50 -8.58 -0.16
CA ALA A 42 6.49 -8.25 -1.58
C ALA A 42 7.71 -8.83 -2.34
N ARG A 43 8.89 -8.82 -1.74
CA ARG A 43 10.13 -9.29 -2.41
C ARG A 43 10.21 -10.81 -2.57
N TRP A 44 9.31 -11.57 -1.95
CA TRP A 44 9.20 -13.03 -2.12
C TRP A 44 8.37 -13.44 -3.34
N ALA A 45 7.80 -12.49 -4.09
CA ALA A 45 7.16 -12.79 -5.36
C ALA A 45 8.14 -13.51 -6.31
N PRO A 46 7.66 -14.40 -7.21
CA PRO A 46 8.51 -14.95 -8.25
C PRO A 46 8.86 -13.89 -9.30
N SER A 47 10.03 -14.03 -9.93
CA SER A 47 10.45 -13.20 -11.07
C SER A 47 11.12 -14.04 -12.16
N ALA A 48 11.09 -13.54 -13.40
CA ALA A 48 11.84 -14.16 -14.51
C ALA A 48 13.32 -14.31 -14.12
N TYR A 49 13.84 -15.54 -14.26
CA TYR A 49 15.19 -15.92 -13.88
C TYR A 49 15.55 -15.62 -12.40
N ASN A 50 14.56 -15.47 -11.53
CA ASN A 50 14.73 -15.07 -10.14
C ASN A 50 15.56 -13.78 -9.94
N THR A 51 15.50 -12.87 -10.92
CA THR A 51 16.32 -11.64 -10.94
C THR A 51 15.95 -10.62 -9.87
N GLN A 52 14.75 -10.73 -9.30
CA GLN A 52 14.23 -9.85 -8.24
C GLN A 52 14.41 -8.36 -8.60
N PRO A 53 13.84 -7.91 -9.74
CA PRO A 53 14.13 -6.59 -10.29
C PRO A 53 13.43 -5.44 -9.52
N TRP A 54 12.47 -5.75 -8.66
CA TRP A 54 11.74 -4.75 -7.89
C TRP A 54 12.65 -3.91 -7.00
N ARG A 55 12.37 -2.61 -6.97
CA ARG A 55 12.93 -1.65 -6.02
C ARG A 55 11.77 -0.87 -5.44
N PHE A 56 11.78 -0.71 -4.12
CA PHE A 56 10.76 0.04 -3.40
C PHE A 56 11.36 1.38 -2.97
N LEU A 57 10.86 2.45 -3.56
CA LEU A 57 11.11 3.82 -3.14
C LEU A 57 9.89 4.25 -2.33
N TYR A 58 10.09 4.69 -1.10
CA TYR A 58 9.00 5.05 -0.22
C TYR A 58 9.31 6.28 0.62
N ALA A 59 8.28 6.97 1.07
CA ALA A 59 8.34 7.99 2.10
C ALA A 59 7.28 7.71 3.18
N ARG A 60 7.70 7.67 4.44
CA ARG A 60 6.76 7.64 5.58
C ARG A 60 6.24 9.04 5.84
N ARG A 61 5.00 9.13 6.32
CA ARG A 61 4.44 10.37 6.86
C ARG A 61 5.37 10.98 7.90
N ASP A 62 5.40 12.31 7.97
CA ASP A 62 6.20 13.11 8.91
C ASP A 62 7.72 12.88 8.82
N THR A 63 8.21 12.37 7.68
CA THR A 63 9.64 12.26 7.40
C THR A 63 10.08 13.26 6.32
N PRO A 64 11.38 13.62 6.25
CA PRO A 64 11.84 14.69 5.37
C PRO A 64 11.51 14.53 3.86
N ASN A 65 11.26 13.30 3.40
CA ASN A 65 10.95 13.03 1.99
C ASN A 65 9.45 13.07 1.67
N TRP A 66 8.57 13.27 2.66
CA TRP A 66 7.12 13.20 2.46
C TRP A 66 6.62 14.16 1.37
N GLU A 67 6.91 15.46 1.51
CA GLU A 67 6.47 16.48 0.55
C GLU A 67 7.02 16.24 -0.85
N ARG A 68 8.24 15.70 -0.95
CA ARG A 68 8.83 15.33 -2.23
C ARG A 68 8.01 14.24 -2.91
N TYR A 69 7.64 13.17 -2.20
CA TYR A 69 6.87 12.06 -2.77
C TYR A 69 5.43 12.46 -3.05
N LEU A 70 4.78 13.20 -2.15
CA LEU A 70 3.45 13.73 -2.35
C LEU A 70 3.39 14.65 -3.58
N GLY A 71 4.46 15.43 -3.79
CA GLY A 71 4.68 16.29 -4.95
C GLY A 71 4.72 15.57 -6.30
N LEU A 72 5.09 14.28 -6.34
CA LEU A 72 5.13 13.47 -7.55
C LEU A 72 3.74 13.01 -8.01
N LEU A 73 2.75 13.05 -7.13
CA LEU A 73 1.39 12.63 -7.42
C LEU A 73 0.62 13.73 -8.17
N ASN A 74 -0.22 13.31 -9.12
CA ASN A 74 -1.22 14.19 -9.72
C ASN A 74 -2.24 14.66 -8.67
N GLU A 75 -2.97 15.73 -8.99
CA GLU A 75 -3.89 16.38 -8.05
C GLU A 75 -4.98 15.44 -7.53
N PHE A 76 -5.55 14.61 -8.41
CA PHE A 76 -6.59 13.65 -8.03
C PHE A 76 -6.10 12.65 -6.98
N ASN A 77 -4.90 12.09 -7.16
CA ASN A 77 -4.31 11.16 -6.20
C ASN A 77 -3.86 11.85 -4.92
N ARG A 78 -3.30 13.06 -5.04
CA ARG A 78 -2.86 13.86 -3.90
C ARG A 78 -3.99 14.15 -2.92
N ASN A 79 -5.20 14.43 -3.43
CA ASN A 79 -6.38 14.77 -2.62
C ASN A 79 -6.61 13.80 -1.45
N TRP A 80 -6.45 12.50 -1.68
CA TRP A 80 -6.64 11.48 -0.65
C TRP A 80 -5.31 10.91 -0.11
N ALA A 81 -4.30 10.76 -0.96
CA ALA A 81 -3.03 10.14 -0.58
C ALA A 81 -2.23 11.00 0.41
N GLN A 82 -2.50 12.32 0.47
CA GLN A 82 -1.97 13.21 1.50
C GLN A 82 -2.37 12.81 2.93
N HIS A 83 -3.32 11.89 3.11
CA HIS A 83 -3.75 11.32 4.39
C HIS A 83 -3.21 9.90 4.66
N ALA A 84 -2.47 9.30 3.73
CA ALA A 84 -1.90 7.95 3.90
C ALA A 84 -0.73 7.91 4.88
N ALA A 85 -0.41 6.74 5.45
CA ALA A 85 0.71 6.59 6.38
C ALA A 85 2.09 6.52 5.70
N ALA A 86 2.11 6.11 4.43
CA ALA A 86 3.30 6.04 3.57
C ALA A 86 2.90 6.21 2.10
N LEU A 87 3.84 6.70 1.29
CA LEU A 87 3.77 6.83 -0.18
C LEU A 87 4.90 6.05 -0.84
#